data_AF-A0A7W1BMK0-F1
#
_entry.id   AF-A0A7W1BMK0-F1
#
_cell.length_a   1.000
_cell.length_b   1.000
_cell.length_c   1.000
_cell.angle_alpha   90.00
_cell.angle_beta   90.00
_cell.angle_gamma   90.00
#
_symmetry.space_group_name_H-M   'P 1'
#
loop_
_entity.id
_entity.type
_entity.pdbx_description
1 polymer ?
#
loop_
_entity_poly.entity_id
_entity_poly.type
_entity_poly.pdbx_seq_one_letter_code
_entity_poly.pdbx_strand_id
1 'polypeptide(L)'
;MIAATGIGIVIVAGSWWGIERRKAREREISVTTAVHASSHAPAGVRIKVEVLNASTVRGLARRATMHLRDRGFDVVAVGTSRDRRDSTLVLDRSGHPDWATLVGNAMGGAEVELRPDSSRYLDITVLIGASWRPPAEPFYP
;
A
#
# COMPACT_ATOMS: atom_id res chain seq x y z
N MET A 1 15.25 71.88 -14.60
CA MET A 1 14.87 71.06 -15.78
C MET A 1 14.95 69.59 -15.38
N ILE A 2 13.83 68.90 -15.57
CA ILE A 2 13.45 67.56 -15.06
C ILE A 2 14.34 66.51 -15.76
N ALA A 3 15.24 65.83 -15.04
CA ALA A 3 15.07 64.59 -14.27
C ALA A 3 14.81 63.32 -15.13
N ALA A 4 15.91 62.59 -15.28
CA ALA A 4 16.08 61.13 -15.17
C ALA A 4 15.08 60.19 -15.85
N THR A 5 15.62 59.57 -16.90
CA THR A 5 15.34 58.25 -17.48
C THR A 5 14.83 57.17 -16.52
N GLY A 6 13.71 56.55 -16.92
CA GLY A 6 13.63 55.12 -17.22
C GLY A 6 13.60 54.13 -16.05
N ILE A 7 12.48 53.43 -15.86
CA ILE A 7 12.45 52.09 -15.28
C ILE A 7 11.45 51.24 -16.09
N GLY A 8 11.99 50.33 -16.89
CA GLY A 8 11.29 49.13 -17.33
C GLY A 8 11.78 47.94 -16.49
N ILE A 9 10.86 47.23 -15.83
CA ILE A 9 11.06 45.88 -15.27
C ILE A 9 9.69 45.18 -15.43
N VAL A 10 9.45 44.44 -16.52
CA VAL A 10 9.88 43.06 -16.79
C VAL A 10 9.39 42.06 -15.72
N ILE A 11 8.21 41.49 -15.99
CA ILE A 11 7.90 40.04 -15.99
C ILE A 11 8.94 39.17 -15.26
N VAL A 12 8.92 39.09 -13.92
CA VAL A 12 9.64 38.06 -13.15
C VAL A 12 8.71 37.23 -12.24
N ALA A 13 7.47 37.67 -12.02
CA ALA A 13 6.55 37.02 -11.06
C ALA A 13 6.01 35.64 -11.51
N GLY A 14 6.03 35.33 -12.82
CA GLY A 14 5.55 34.04 -13.32
C GLY A 14 6.50 32.86 -13.06
N SER A 15 7.80 33.13 -12.97
CA SER A 15 8.84 32.11 -12.84
C SER A 15 8.94 31.53 -11.43
N TRP A 16 8.56 32.30 -10.40
CA TRP A 16 8.61 31.83 -9.02
C TRP A 16 7.42 30.89 -8.68
N TRP A 17 6.23 31.17 -9.23
CA TRP A 17 5.05 30.32 -9.00
C TRP A 17 5.16 28.94 -9.70
N GLY A 18 5.87 28.88 -10.83
CA GLY A 18 6.12 27.63 -11.56
C GLY A 18 7.06 26.67 -10.83
N ILE A 19 8.01 27.18 -10.03
CA ILE A 19 9.01 26.36 -9.32
C ILE A 19 8.39 25.65 -8.11
N GLU A 20 7.50 26.33 -7.37
CA GLU A 20 6.82 25.72 -6.21
C GLU A 20 5.92 24.54 -6.59
N ARG A 21 5.24 24.62 -7.76
CA ARG A 21 4.42 23.51 -8.28
C ARG A 21 5.25 22.29 -8.69
N ARG A 22 6.50 22.49 -9.14
CA ARG A 22 7.40 21.39 -9.51
C ARG A 22 7.85 20.62 -8.28
N LYS A 23 8.27 21.32 -7.21
CA LYS A 23 8.69 20.69 -5.95
C LYS A 23 7.56 19.90 -5.27
N ALA A 24 6.32 20.41 -5.29
CA ALA A 24 5.17 19.69 -4.74
C ALA A 24 4.89 18.39 -5.51
N ARG A 25 4.91 18.44 -6.84
CA ARG A 25 4.71 17.27 -7.71
C ARG A 25 5.83 16.24 -7.56
N GLU A 26 7.09 16.67 -7.45
CA GLU A 26 8.23 15.77 -7.21
C GLU A 26 8.12 15.04 -5.87
N ARG A 27 7.68 15.73 -4.81
CA ARG A 27 7.41 15.11 -3.50
C ARG A 27 6.27 14.10 -3.57
N GLU A 28 5.16 14.45 -4.23
CA GLU A 28 4.01 13.57 -4.40
C GLU A 28 4.36 12.28 -5.16
N ILE A 29 5.15 12.40 -6.24
CA ILE A 29 5.64 11.26 -7.02
C ILE A 29 6.60 10.39 -6.20
N SER A 30 7.49 11.01 -5.42
CA SER A 30 8.46 10.29 -4.58
C SER A 30 7.77 9.52 -3.45
N VAL A 31 6.80 10.13 -2.77
CA VAL A 31 5.99 9.47 -1.74
C VAL A 31 5.20 8.30 -2.34
N THR A 32 4.54 8.52 -3.49
CA THR A 32 3.79 7.45 -4.17
C THR A 32 4.68 6.28 -4.56
N THR A 33 5.86 6.57 -5.14
CA THR A 33 6.82 5.53 -5.53
C THR A 33 7.38 4.78 -4.33
N ALA A 34 7.70 5.48 -3.24
CA ALA A 34 8.17 4.87 -2.00
C ALA A 34 7.09 4.02 -1.32
N VAL A 35 5.82 4.44 -1.34
CA VAL A 35 4.67 3.67 -0.83
C VAL A 35 4.39 2.44 -1.71
N HIS A 36 4.54 2.57 -3.02
CA HIS A 36 4.45 1.43 -3.93
C HIS A 36 5.59 0.43 -3.72
N ALA A 37 6.82 0.91 -3.54
CA ALA A 37 7.96 0.05 -3.20
C ALA A 37 7.77 -0.61 -1.82
N SER A 38 7.18 0.10 -0.85
CA SER A 38 6.87 -0.43 0.48
C SER A 38 5.60 -1.28 0.55
N SER A 39 5.02 -1.67 -0.59
CA SER A 39 3.88 -2.59 -0.66
C SER A 39 4.13 -3.82 -1.55
N HIS A 40 5.35 -4.02 -2.03
CA HIS A 40 5.75 -5.21 -2.76
C HIS A 40 6.67 -6.10 -1.92
N ALA A 41 6.60 -7.40 -2.15
CA ALA A 41 7.58 -8.32 -1.58
C ALA A 41 8.98 -8.03 -2.16
N PRO A 42 10.05 -8.10 -1.36
CA PRO A 42 11.41 -7.93 -1.87
C PRO A 42 11.77 -9.00 -2.91
N ALA A 43 12.52 -8.62 -3.94
CA ALA A 43 12.94 -9.55 -4.99
C ALA A 43 13.74 -10.73 -4.40
N GLY A 44 13.38 -11.96 -4.79
CA GLY A 44 14.02 -13.18 -4.31
C GLY A 44 13.60 -13.66 -2.91
N VAL A 45 12.77 -12.90 -2.19
CA VAL A 45 12.22 -13.29 -0.88
C VAL A 45 10.80 -13.81 -1.06
N ARG A 46 10.52 -14.99 -0.48
CA ARG A 46 9.18 -15.60 -0.49
C ARG A 46 8.52 -15.40 0.87
N ILE A 47 7.72 -14.34 0.98
CA ILE A 47 6.91 -14.08 2.18
C ILE A 47 5.62 -14.90 2.07
N LYS A 48 5.48 -15.93 2.91
CA LYS A 48 4.34 -16.86 2.93
C LYS A 48 3.15 -16.25 3.65
N VAL A 49 2.07 -16.04 2.91
CA VAL A 49 0.87 -15.39 3.40
C VAL A 49 -0.32 -16.34 3.38
N GLU A 50 -1.06 -16.39 4.48
CA GLU A 50 -2.42 -16.94 4.53
C GLU A 50 -3.43 -15.80 4.46
N VAL A 51 -4.48 -15.95 3.63
CA VAL A 51 -5.57 -14.97 3.53
C VAL A 51 -6.87 -15.57 4.03
N LEU A 52 -7.45 -14.98 5.07
CA LEU A 52 -8.71 -15.42 5.66
C LEU A 52 -9.79 -14.36 5.48
N ASN A 53 -10.94 -14.74 4.92
CA ASN A 53 -12.10 -13.85 4.87
C ASN A 53 -12.70 -13.70 6.27
N ALA A 54 -12.53 -12.55 6.89
CA ALA A 54 -13.17 -12.18 8.15
C ALA A 54 -14.43 -11.32 7.95
N SER A 55 -14.90 -11.14 6.72
CA SER A 55 -16.13 -10.40 6.42
C SER A 55 -17.31 -11.33 6.12
N THR A 56 -18.51 -10.78 5.92
CA THR A 56 -19.67 -11.47 5.34
C THR A 56 -19.70 -11.43 3.81
N VAL A 57 -18.81 -10.66 3.19
CA VAL A 57 -18.78 -10.43 1.74
C VAL A 57 -18.08 -11.61 1.06
N ARG A 58 -18.79 -12.28 0.14
CA ARG A 58 -18.24 -13.41 -0.61
C ARG A 58 -17.16 -12.94 -1.58
N GLY A 59 -16.14 -13.78 -1.78
CA GLY A 59 -15.09 -13.55 -2.77
C GLY A 59 -13.97 -12.56 -2.36
N LEU A 60 -14.08 -11.85 -1.23
CA LEU A 60 -13.05 -10.88 -0.84
C LEU A 60 -11.67 -11.52 -0.64
N ALA A 61 -11.57 -12.68 0.01
CA ALA A 61 -10.29 -13.37 0.16
C ALA A 61 -9.67 -13.76 -1.18
N ARG A 62 -10.48 -14.13 -2.18
CA ARG A 62 -9.98 -14.42 -3.55
C ARG A 62 -9.41 -13.16 -4.20
N ARG A 63 -10.10 -12.03 -4.09
CA ARG A 63 -9.61 -10.75 -4.65
C ARG A 63 -8.36 -10.24 -3.93
N ALA A 64 -8.32 -10.36 -2.61
CA ALA A 64 -7.13 -10.07 -1.82
C ALA A 64 -5.95 -10.99 -2.21
N THR A 65 -6.21 -12.26 -2.48
CA THR A 65 -5.19 -13.20 -2.94
C THR A 65 -4.57 -12.76 -4.27
N MET A 66 -5.38 -12.39 -5.25
CA MET A 66 -4.88 -11.89 -6.55
C MET A 66 -4.07 -10.61 -6.34
N HIS A 67 -4.63 -9.66 -5.59
CA HIS A 67 -3.98 -8.38 -5.27
C HIS A 67 -2.62 -8.50 -4.59
N LEU A 68 -2.46 -9.45 -3.66
CA LEU A 68 -1.20 -9.73 -2.97
C LEU A 68 -0.20 -10.48 -3.87
N ARG A 69 -0.67 -11.43 -4.69
CA ARG A 69 0.20 -12.15 -5.63
C ARG A 69 0.77 -11.24 -6.71
N ASP A 70 -0.04 -10.30 -7.21
CA ASP A 70 0.41 -9.28 -8.17
C ASP A 70 1.54 -8.40 -7.60
N ARG A 71 1.68 -8.35 -6.27
CA ARG A 71 2.74 -7.62 -5.53
C ARG A 71 3.91 -8.51 -5.11
N GLY A 72 3.94 -9.77 -5.53
CA GLY A 72 5.03 -10.71 -5.27
C GLY A 72 4.93 -11.47 -3.95
N PHE A 73 3.83 -11.34 -3.19
CA PHE A 73 3.63 -12.13 -1.97
C PHE A 73 3.24 -13.58 -2.31
N ASP A 74 3.77 -14.54 -1.57
CA ASP A 74 3.49 -15.96 -1.75
C ASP A 74 2.26 -16.37 -0.96
N VAL A 75 1.08 -16.17 -1.55
CA VAL A 75 -0.17 -16.60 -0.90
C VAL A 75 -0.30 -18.12 -0.99
N VAL A 76 -0.01 -18.80 0.12
CA VAL A 76 0.05 -20.27 0.23
C VAL A 76 -1.26 -20.89 0.71
N ALA A 77 -2.12 -20.12 1.38
CA ALA A 77 -3.40 -20.60 1.90
C ALA A 77 -4.48 -19.52 1.82
N VAL A 78 -5.71 -19.95 1.54
CA VAL A 78 -6.90 -19.09 1.48
C VAL A 78 -8.03 -19.76 2.24
N GLY A 79 -8.74 -19.01 3.08
CA GLY A 79 -9.79 -19.56 3.92
C GLY A 79 -10.82 -18.53 4.38
N THR A 80 -11.62 -18.94 5.35
CA THR A 80 -12.59 -18.09 6.04
C THR A 80 -12.25 -18.07 7.52
N SER A 81 -12.22 -16.88 8.11
CA SER A 81 -12.01 -16.72 9.54
C SER A 81 -13.27 -17.15 10.30
N ARG A 82 -13.08 -17.69 11.51
CA ARG A 82 -14.18 -17.96 12.45
C ARG A 82 -14.76 -16.65 12.98
N ASP A 83 -13.88 -15.71 13.29
CA ASP A 83 -14.23 -14.40 13.81
C ASP A 83 -14.42 -13.39 12.68
N ARG A 84 -15.47 -12.57 12.80
CA ARG A 84 -15.77 -11.52 11.84
C ARG A 84 -15.11 -10.20 12.23
N ARG A 85 -14.77 -9.40 11.23
CA ARG A 85 -14.11 -8.10 11.39
C ARG A 85 -14.63 -7.09 10.36
N ASP A 86 -14.77 -5.86 10.81
CA ASP A 86 -15.04 -4.73 9.91
C ASP A 86 -13.76 -4.26 9.23
N SER A 87 -12.66 -4.13 9.97
CA SER A 87 -11.34 -3.73 9.45
C SER A 87 -10.43 -4.91 9.14
N THR A 88 -9.54 -4.72 8.15
CA THR A 88 -8.49 -5.69 7.84
C THR A 88 -7.38 -5.63 8.89
N LEU A 89 -6.92 -6.81 9.33
CA LEU A 89 -5.83 -6.98 10.28
C LEU A 89 -4.77 -7.90 9.69
N VAL A 90 -3.51 -7.51 9.81
CA VAL A 90 -2.35 -8.31 9.41
C VAL A 90 -1.67 -8.83 10.67
N LEU A 91 -1.52 -10.14 10.75
CA LEU A 91 -0.85 -10.81 11.86
C LEU A 91 0.54 -11.23 11.43
N ASP A 92 1.56 -10.72 12.11
CA ASP A 92 2.92 -11.19 11.99
C ASP A 92 3.10 -12.49 12.79
N ARG A 93 3.27 -13.61 12.07
CA ARG A 93 3.42 -14.94 12.65
C ARG A 93 4.88 -15.32 12.86
N SER A 94 5.78 -14.70 12.12
CA SER A 94 7.20 -15.04 12.08
C SER A 94 8.10 -14.06 12.84
N GLY A 95 7.56 -12.92 13.27
CA GLY A 95 8.33 -11.88 13.97
C GLY A 95 9.14 -10.99 13.03
N HIS A 96 8.68 -10.83 11.79
CA HIS A 96 9.28 -9.93 10.80
C HIS A 96 8.37 -8.71 10.58
N PRO A 97 8.48 -7.66 11.42
CA PRO A 97 7.58 -6.50 11.37
C PRO A 97 7.63 -5.74 10.04
N ASP A 98 8.78 -5.76 9.36
CA ASP A 98 8.93 -5.15 8.04
C ASP A 98 8.04 -5.86 7.01
N TRP A 99 8.00 -7.20 7.02
CA TRP A 99 7.15 -7.97 6.10
C TRP A 99 5.68 -7.75 6.37
N ALA A 100 5.31 -7.68 7.66
CA ALA A 100 3.94 -7.40 8.05
C ALA A 100 3.51 -5.98 7.65
N THR A 101 4.42 -5.00 7.75
CA THR A 101 4.23 -3.63 7.25
C THR A 101 4.03 -3.59 5.74
N LEU A 102 4.84 -4.33 4.97
CA LEU A 102 4.68 -4.42 3.51
C LEU A 102 3.28 -4.92 3.13
N VAL A 103 2.81 -5.98 3.80
CA VAL A 103 1.46 -6.53 3.59
C VAL A 103 0.39 -5.54 4.06
N GLY A 104 0.57 -4.88 5.20
CA GLY A 104 -0.34 -3.85 5.71
C GLY A 104 -0.52 -2.69 4.71
N ASN A 105 0.58 -2.18 4.16
CA ASN A 105 0.58 -1.16 3.12
C ASN A 105 -0.11 -1.65 1.85
N ALA A 106 0.21 -2.88 1.41
CA ALA A 106 -0.46 -3.49 0.26
C ALA A 106 -1.98 -3.57 0.45
N MET A 107 -2.44 -3.83 1.67
CA MET A 107 -3.86 -3.90 2.02
C MET A 107 -4.51 -2.53 2.25
N GLY A 108 -3.82 -1.42 1.94
CA GLY A 108 -4.34 -0.06 2.07
C GLY A 108 -4.11 0.57 3.44
N GLY A 109 -3.05 0.18 4.15
CA GLY A 109 -2.73 0.67 5.50
C GLY A 109 -3.47 -0.10 6.59
N ALA A 110 -3.57 -1.42 6.44
CA ALA A 110 -4.18 -2.27 7.47
C ALA A 110 -3.35 -2.26 8.76
N GLU A 111 -4.05 -2.44 9.89
CA GLU A 111 -3.41 -2.60 11.20
C GLU A 111 -2.53 -3.86 11.20
N VAL A 112 -1.39 -3.78 11.89
CA VAL A 112 -0.42 -4.86 12.00
C VAL A 112 -0.24 -5.23 13.47
N GLU A 113 -0.31 -6.51 13.78
CA GLU A 113 -0.13 -7.03 15.14
C GLU A 113 0.83 -8.23 15.15
N LEU A 114 1.76 -8.24 16.10
CA LEU A 114 2.65 -9.37 16.34
C LEU A 114 1.91 -10.50 17.08
N ARG A 115 1.70 -11.63 16.41
CA ARG A 115 1.05 -12.83 16.99
C ARG A 115 1.80 -14.09 16.57
N PRO A 116 2.97 -14.37 17.18
CA PRO A 116 3.86 -15.45 16.77
C PRO A 116 3.15 -16.81 16.79
N ASP A 117 3.34 -17.59 15.72
CA ASP A 117 2.86 -18.96 15.62
C ASP A 117 3.73 -19.76 14.64
N SER A 118 4.85 -20.27 15.14
CA SER A 118 5.83 -21.02 14.34
C SER A 118 5.32 -22.38 13.86
N SER A 119 4.24 -22.90 14.46
CA SER A 119 3.67 -24.21 14.10
C SER A 119 2.99 -24.21 12.72
N ARG A 120 2.60 -23.02 12.22
CA ARG A 120 1.89 -22.86 10.96
C ARG A 120 2.80 -22.78 9.73
N TYR A 121 4.10 -22.56 9.91
CA TYR A 121 5.05 -22.33 8.80
C TYR A 121 4.59 -21.20 7.84
N LEU A 122 3.94 -20.19 8.40
CA LEU A 122 3.48 -18.98 7.73
C LEU A 122 4.26 -17.79 8.26
N ASP A 123 4.52 -16.81 7.39
CA ASP A 123 5.11 -15.55 7.84
C ASP A 123 4.01 -14.60 8.31
N ILE A 124 2.91 -14.52 7.56
CA ILE A 124 1.83 -13.55 7.75
C ILE A 124 0.45 -14.23 7.63
N THR A 125 -0.50 -13.83 8.46
CA THR A 125 -1.94 -14.09 8.24
C THR A 125 -2.66 -12.76 8.00
N VAL A 126 -3.42 -12.64 6.91
CA VAL A 126 -4.26 -11.48 6.62
C VAL A 126 -5.72 -11.83 6.89
N LEU A 127 -6.34 -11.13 7.84
CA LEU A 127 -7.77 -11.21 8.12
C LEU A 127 -8.49 -10.09 7.35
N ILE A 128 -9.22 -10.43 6.29
CA ILE A 128 -9.88 -9.45 5.43
C ILE A 128 -11.19 -8.98 6.07
N GLY A 129 -11.26 -7.69 6.41
CA GLY A 129 -12.45 -7.05 6.96
C GLY A 129 -13.46 -6.59 5.90
N ALA A 130 -14.69 -6.31 6.31
CA ALA A 130 -15.77 -5.86 5.44
C ALA A 130 -15.53 -4.50 4.77
N SER A 131 -14.69 -3.64 5.36
CA SER A 131 -14.37 -2.31 4.81
C SER A 131 -13.32 -2.34 3.70
N TRP A 132 -12.59 -3.43 3.53
CA TRP A 132 -11.56 -3.52 2.51
C TRP A 132 -12.15 -3.50 1.11
N ARG A 133 -11.62 -2.62 0.26
CA ARG A 133 -12.04 -2.47 -1.12
C ARG A 133 -10.95 -3.00 -2.05
N PRO A 134 -11.23 -4.08 -2.81
CA PRO A 134 -10.30 -4.56 -3.82
C PRO A 134 -10.10 -3.47 -4.89
N PRO A 135 -8.90 -3.35 -5.47
CA PRO A 135 -8.69 -2.47 -6.61
C PRO A 135 -9.61 -2.89 -7.77
N ALA A 136 -9.91 -1.95 -8.65
CA ALA A 136 -10.54 -2.28 -9.91
C ALA A 136 -9.60 -3.19 -10.71
N GLU A 137 -9.97 -4.45 -10.87
CA GLU A 137 -9.30 -5.35 -11.81
C GLU A 137 -9.57 -4.84 -13.23
N PRO A 138 -8.56 -4.73 -14.10
CA PRO A 138 -8.79 -4.69 -15.53
C PRO A 138 -9.59 -5.94 -15.92
N PHE A 139 -10.64 -5.79 -16.72
CA PHE A 139 -11.31 -6.94 -17.32
C PHE A 139 -10.31 -7.66 -18.23
N TYR A 140 -9.79 -8.79 -17.77
CA TYR A 140 -9.13 -9.74 -18.65
C TYR A 140 -10.20 -10.71 -19.17
N PRO A 141 -10.55 -10.64 -20.47
CA PRO A 141 -11.53 -11.54 -21.10
C PRO A 141 -11.04 -12.99 -21.14
#